data_AF-A0A496NDG0-F1
#
_entry.id   AF-A0A496NDG0-F1
#
_cell.length_a   1.000
_cell.length_b   1.000
_cell.length_c   1.000
_cell.angle_alpha   90.00
_cell.angle_beta   90.00
_cell.angle_gamma   90.00
#
_symmetry.space_group_name_H-M   'P 1'
#
loop_
_entity.id
_entity.type
_entity.pdbx_description
1 polymer ?
#
loop_
_entity_poly.entity_id
_entity_poly.type
_entity_poly.pdbx_seq_one_letter_code
_entity_poly.pdbx_strand_id
1 'polypeptide(L)'
;MKILRYLSIFVLLAGTSQHALHAQTVQNIEQQAIDEVNAGICMMASHGVFIAAKERQAGTSKEKTQKILATEFKKVQKNFGKNHHQTVEFVDSAWKKGLDIVYKNPVYDDEATKKTFVSQATEASFLSCLDNLEN
;
A
#
# COMPACT_ATOMS: atom_id res chain seq x y z
N MET A 1 -60.93 29.53 24.18
CA MET A 1 -59.62 29.33 24.84
C MET A 1 -59.59 27.99 25.55
N LYS A 2 -58.74 27.06 25.12
CA LYS A 2 -58.22 25.94 25.92
C LYS A 2 -56.77 25.71 25.48
N ILE A 3 -55.85 26.05 26.38
CA ILE A 3 -54.41 25.88 26.26
C ILE A 3 -54.08 24.44 26.71
N LEU A 4 -52.99 23.89 26.16
CA LEU A 4 -52.25 22.69 26.59
C LEU A 4 -52.89 21.32 26.30
N ARG A 5 -52.37 20.64 25.26
CA ARG A 5 -51.95 19.24 25.37
C ARG A 5 -50.71 18.96 24.50
N TYR A 6 -49.55 18.85 25.17
CA TYR A 6 -48.42 17.94 24.90
C TYR A 6 -47.96 17.83 23.43
N LEU A 7 -46.87 18.45 22.95
CA LEU A 7 -45.48 18.32 23.42
C LEU A 7 -45.14 16.90 23.90
N SER A 8 -45.36 15.89 23.08
CA SER A 8 -44.86 14.52 23.34
C SER A 8 -44.74 13.68 22.07
N ILE A 9 -44.14 14.20 21.00
CA ILE A 9 -43.56 13.35 19.93
C ILE A 9 -42.31 14.02 19.37
N PHE A 10 -41.31 14.25 20.21
CA PHE A 10 -39.95 14.65 19.78
C PHE A 10 -38.85 13.89 20.53
N VAL A 11 -39.18 12.72 21.09
CA VAL A 11 -38.22 11.88 21.86
C VAL A 11 -37.97 10.51 21.21
N LEU A 12 -38.51 10.25 20.02
CA LEU A 12 -38.27 8.98 19.32
C LEU A 12 -37.17 9.04 18.23
N LEU A 13 -36.61 10.23 17.95
CA LEU A 13 -35.52 10.40 16.96
C LEU A 13 -34.12 10.55 17.59
N ALA A 14 -34.02 10.60 18.92
CA ALA A 14 -32.73 10.75 19.62
C ALA A 14 -32.06 9.41 20.00
N GLY A 15 -32.78 8.29 19.93
CA GLY A 15 -32.26 6.97 20.32
C GLY A 15 -31.50 6.22 19.21
N THR A 16 -31.75 6.55 17.94
CA THR A 16 -31.11 5.91 16.78
C THR A 16 -29.82 6.61 16.35
N SER A 17 -29.64 7.88 16.70
CA SER A 17 -28.47 8.67 16.32
C SER A 17 -27.19 8.18 17.01
N GLN A 18 -27.26 7.77 18.27
CA GLN A 18 -26.08 7.23 18.98
C GLN A 18 -25.62 5.89 18.41
N HIS A 19 -26.55 4.99 18.06
CA HIS A 19 -26.21 3.70 17.46
C HIS A 19 -25.70 3.85 16.02
N ALA A 20 -26.27 4.77 15.24
CA ALA A 20 -25.79 5.09 13.90
C ALA A 20 -24.41 5.77 13.93
N LEU A 21 -24.18 6.70 14.86
CA LEU A 21 -22.88 7.35 15.05
C LEU A 21 -21.82 6.35 15.53
N HIS A 22 -22.19 5.42 16.43
CA HIS A 22 -21.29 4.35 16.86
C HIS A 22 -20.98 3.37 15.73
N ALA A 23 -21.98 2.94 14.96
CA ALA A 23 -21.77 2.07 13.81
C ALA A 23 -20.86 2.73 12.75
N GLN A 24 -21.07 4.01 12.46
CA GLN A 24 -20.21 4.75 11.52
C GLN A 24 -18.80 4.96 12.07
N THR A 25 -18.65 5.20 13.38
CA THR A 25 -17.33 5.31 14.03
C THR A 25 -16.59 3.97 13.99
N VAL A 26 -17.27 2.85 14.25
CA VAL A 26 -16.69 1.51 14.17
C VAL A 26 -16.29 1.18 12.73
N GLN A 27 -17.16 1.44 11.75
CA GLN A 27 -16.83 1.25 10.34
C GLN A 27 -15.63 2.07 9.88
N ASN A 28 -15.50 3.32 10.34
CA ASN A 28 -14.35 4.16 10.01
C ASN A 28 -13.05 3.63 10.62
N ILE A 29 -13.09 3.08 11.84
CA ILE A 29 -11.92 2.46 12.49
C ILE A 29 -11.51 1.18 11.76
N GLU A 30 -12.48 0.34 11.37
CA GLU A 30 -12.23 -0.87 10.59
C GLU A 30 -11.64 -0.54 9.22
N GLN A 31 -12.16 0.48 8.54
CA GLN A 31 -11.63 0.94 7.26
C GLN A 31 -10.20 1.47 7.39
N GLN A 32 -9.94 2.31 8.41
CA GLN A 32 -8.58 2.82 8.65
C GLN A 32 -7.58 1.67 8.88
N ALA A 33 -7.96 0.63 9.63
CA ALA A 33 -7.09 -0.53 9.85
C ALA A 33 -6.82 -1.30 8.54
N ILE A 34 -7.80 -1.39 7.63
CA ILE A 34 -7.62 -1.99 6.31
C ILE A 34 -6.67 -1.14 5.45
N ASP A 35 -6.85 0.18 5.45
CA ASP A 35 -6.01 1.10 4.69
C ASP A 35 -4.54 1.04 5.16
N GLU A 36 -4.29 0.96 6.47
CA GLU A 36 -2.95 0.81 7.05
C GLU A 36 -2.29 -0.52 6.63
N VAL A 37 -3.05 -1.62 6.59
CA VAL A 37 -2.55 -2.92 6.12
C VAL A 37 -2.23 -2.87 4.63
N ASN A 38 -3.11 -2.29 3.80
CA ASN A 38 -2.90 -2.14 2.37
C ASN A 38 -1.68 -1.27 2.06
N ALA A 39 -1.54 -0.14 2.75
CA ALA A 39 -0.34 0.70 2.66
C ALA A 39 0.92 -0.09 3.06
N GLY A 40 0.86 -0.90 4.12
CA GLY A 40 1.94 -1.81 4.53
C GLY A 40 2.37 -2.77 3.43
N ILE A 41 1.41 -3.43 2.78
CA ILE A 41 1.64 -4.35 1.67
C ILE A 41 2.27 -3.61 0.48
N CYS A 42 1.75 -2.44 0.14
CA CYS A 42 2.25 -1.64 -0.97
C CYS A 42 3.64 -1.04 -0.72
N MET A 43 3.99 -0.71 0.52
CA MET A 43 5.34 -0.34 0.88
C MET A 43 6.31 -1.52 0.66
N MET A 44 5.94 -2.74 1.06
CA MET A 44 6.76 -3.93 0.81
C MET A 44 6.92 -4.22 -0.68
N ALA A 45 5.85 -4.14 -1.46
CA ALA A 45 5.90 -4.31 -2.92
C ALA A 45 6.82 -3.28 -3.58
N SER A 46 6.72 -2.01 -3.17
CA SER A 46 7.51 -0.91 -3.73
C SER A 46 8.97 -0.95 -3.30
N HIS A 47 9.29 -1.56 -2.15
CA HIS A 47 10.66 -1.72 -1.69
C HIS A 47 11.55 -2.50 -2.66
N GLY A 48 11.01 -3.54 -3.30
CA GLY A 48 11.75 -4.26 -4.35
C GLY A 48 12.03 -3.41 -5.57
N VAL A 49 11.09 -2.54 -5.95
CA VAL A 49 11.27 -1.59 -7.06
C VAL A 49 12.32 -0.53 -6.72
N PHE A 50 12.32 -0.03 -5.48
CA PHE A 50 13.37 0.85 -4.97
C PHE A 50 14.76 0.20 -5.09
N ILE A 51 14.92 -1.04 -4.63
CA ILE A 51 16.19 -1.77 -4.75
C ILE A 51 16.58 -1.90 -6.23
N ALA A 52 15.65 -2.35 -7.08
CA ALA A 52 15.91 -2.52 -8.51
C ALA A 52 16.34 -1.20 -9.18
N ALA A 53 15.66 -0.10 -8.88
CA ALA A 53 15.95 1.21 -9.43
C ALA A 53 17.32 1.73 -8.98
N LYS A 54 17.64 1.57 -7.69
CA LYS A 54 18.94 1.94 -7.13
C LYS A 54 20.07 1.14 -7.78
N GLU A 55 19.92 -0.18 -7.87
CA GLU A 55 20.92 -1.05 -8.50
C GLU A 55 21.07 -0.77 -10.00
N ARG A 56 19.96 -0.48 -10.69
CA ARG A 56 20.00 -0.07 -12.09
C ARG A 56 20.81 1.21 -12.26
N GLN A 57 20.57 2.24 -11.45
CA GLN A 57 21.30 3.51 -11.54
C GLN A 57 22.76 3.40 -11.06
N ALA A 58 23.11 2.35 -10.31
CA ALA A 58 24.49 2.00 -9.98
C ALA A 58 25.22 1.23 -11.11
N GLY A 59 24.53 0.89 -12.20
CA GLY A 59 25.10 0.12 -13.31
C GLY A 59 25.11 -1.40 -13.08
N THR A 60 24.45 -1.89 -12.04
CA THR A 60 24.33 -3.34 -11.76
C THR A 60 23.50 -4.02 -12.86
N SER A 61 23.93 -5.20 -13.33
CA SER A 61 23.19 -5.98 -14.33
C SER A 61 21.87 -6.53 -13.77
N LYS A 62 20.92 -6.83 -14.65
CA LYS A 62 19.61 -7.34 -14.26
C LYS A 62 19.71 -8.65 -13.47
N GLU A 63 20.60 -9.55 -13.91
CA GLU A 63 20.82 -10.85 -13.30
C GLU A 63 21.43 -10.72 -11.90
N LYS A 64 22.32 -9.75 -11.69
CA LYS A 64 22.90 -9.47 -10.37
C LYS A 64 21.82 -8.91 -9.44
N THR A 65 21.01 -7.97 -9.91
CA THR A 65 19.92 -7.39 -9.12
C THR A 65 18.84 -8.42 -8.79
N GLN A 66 18.54 -9.36 -9.69
CA GLN A 66 17.63 -10.47 -9.39
C GLN A 66 18.13 -11.32 -8.22
N LYS A 67 19.44 -11.56 -8.09
CA LYS A 67 20.01 -12.29 -6.94
C LYS A 67 19.93 -11.49 -5.64
N ILE A 68 20.09 -10.16 -5.72
CA ILE A 68 19.91 -9.26 -4.58
C ILE A 68 18.46 -9.32 -4.11
N LEU A 69 17.50 -9.14 -5.02
CA LEU A 69 16.07 -9.23 -4.72
C LEU A 69 15.69 -10.61 -4.16
N ALA A 70 16.21 -11.71 -4.70
CA ALA A 70 15.96 -13.05 -4.14
C ALA A 70 16.47 -13.19 -2.69
N THR A 71 17.56 -12.51 -2.34
CA THR A 71 18.09 -12.51 -0.97
C THR A 71 17.22 -11.67 -0.04
N GLU A 72 16.79 -10.49 -0.48
CA GLU A 72 15.89 -9.64 0.29
C GLU A 72 14.50 -10.27 0.45
N PHE A 73 14.01 -10.97 -0.57
CA PHE A 73 12.69 -11.61 -0.56
C PHE A 73 12.61 -12.75 0.46
N LYS A 74 13.73 -13.44 0.75
CA LYS A 74 13.77 -14.43 1.84
C LYS A 74 13.42 -13.82 3.21
N LYS A 75 13.70 -12.53 3.43
CA LYS A 75 13.31 -11.83 4.67
C LYS A 75 11.80 -11.64 4.73
N VAL A 76 11.17 -11.28 3.60
CA VAL A 76 9.71 -11.19 3.47
C VAL A 76 9.08 -12.55 3.74
N GLN A 77 9.57 -13.62 3.11
CA GLN A 77 9.09 -14.98 3.33
C GLN A 77 9.21 -15.41 4.80
N LYS A 78 10.33 -15.09 5.46
CA LYS A 78 10.54 -15.42 6.87
C LYS A 78 9.53 -14.73 7.79
N ASN A 79 9.23 -13.47 7.52
CA ASN A 79 8.39 -12.65 8.38
C ASN A 79 6.88 -12.87 8.14
N PHE A 80 6.49 -13.22 6.91
CA PHE A 80 5.07 -13.27 6.51
C PHE A 80 4.61 -14.63 5.95
N GLY A 81 5.52 -15.50 5.51
CA GLY A 81 5.20 -16.67 4.69
C GLY A 81 4.41 -17.79 5.36
N LYS A 82 4.32 -17.84 6.70
CA LYS A 82 3.52 -18.87 7.40
C LYS A 82 2.02 -18.57 7.40
N ASN A 83 1.64 -17.29 7.49
CA ASN A 83 0.26 -16.86 7.71
C ASN A 83 -0.30 -15.97 6.59
N HIS A 84 0.55 -15.47 5.69
CA HIS A 84 0.19 -14.49 4.67
C HIS A 84 0.75 -14.87 3.29
N HIS A 85 0.48 -16.10 2.84
CA HIS A 85 1.03 -16.63 1.57
C HIS A 85 0.67 -15.76 0.36
N GLN A 86 -0.58 -15.31 0.26
CA GLN A 86 -1.05 -14.45 -0.82
C GLN A 86 -0.30 -13.10 -0.86
N THR A 87 -0.05 -12.49 0.31
CA THR A 87 0.77 -11.27 0.41
C THR A 87 2.19 -11.51 -0.08
N VAL A 88 2.79 -12.64 0.30
CA VAL A 88 4.15 -13.00 -0.13
C VAL A 88 4.21 -13.21 -1.65
N GLU A 89 3.25 -13.92 -2.24
CA GLU A 89 3.15 -14.11 -3.69
C GLU A 89 2.94 -12.79 -4.44
N PHE A 90 2.08 -11.92 -3.91
CA PHE A 90 1.85 -10.59 -4.46
C PHE A 90 3.15 -9.76 -4.47
N VAL A 91 3.88 -9.72 -3.35
CA VAL A 91 5.15 -9.01 -3.24
C VAL A 91 6.20 -9.57 -4.20
N ASP A 92 6.32 -10.91 -4.34
CA ASP A 92 7.23 -11.55 -5.30
C ASP A 92 6.95 -11.11 -6.74
N SER A 93 5.67 -11.14 -7.11
CA SER A 93 5.20 -10.73 -8.44
C SER A 93 5.49 -9.25 -8.72
N ALA A 94 5.19 -8.38 -7.76
CA ALA A 94 5.46 -6.95 -7.85
C ALA A 94 6.96 -6.67 -8.04
N TRP A 95 7.83 -7.36 -7.29
CA TRP A 95 9.28 -7.19 -7.40
C TRP A 95 9.82 -7.63 -8.77
N LYS A 96 9.33 -8.75 -9.31
CA LYS A 96 9.71 -9.24 -10.66
C LYS A 96 9.27 -8.26 -11.75
N LYS A 97 8.01 -7.82 -11.71
CA LYS A 97 7.46 -6.85 -12.67
C LYS A 97 8.20 -5.51 -12.59
N GLY A 98 8.46 -5.02 -11.38
CA GLY A 98 9.21 -3.80 -11.14
C GLY A 98 10.64 -3.88 -11.68
N LEU A 99 11.34 -5.00 -11.44
CA LEU A 99 12.66 -5.26 -12.02
C LEU A 99 12.62 -5.16 -13.56
N ASP A 100 11.66 -5.82 -14.21
CA ASP A 100 11.51 -5.81 -15.66
C ASP A 100 11.26 -4.41 -16.23
N ILE A 101 10.44 -3.60 -15.55
CA ILE A 101 10.14 -2.22 -15.96
C ILE A 101 11.35 -1.31 -15.76
N VAL A 102 11.96 -1.34 -14.58
CA VAL A 102 13.13 -0.51 -14.24
C VAL A 102 14.26 -0.74 -15.24
N TYR A 103 14.54 -1.99 -15.60
CA TYR A 103 15.66 -2.33 -16.48
C TYR A 103 15.45 -1.97 -17.96
N LYS A 104 14.27 -1.47 -18.35
CA LYS A 104 14.05 -0.86 -19.68
C LYS A 104 14.61 0.57 -19.78
N ASN A 105 14.93 1.20 -18.64
CA ASN A 105 15.43 2.56 -18.60
C ASN A 105 16.95 2.60 -18.67
N PRO A 106 17.55 3.68 -19.21
CA PRO A 106 19.00 3.86 -19.20
C PRO A 106 19.54 4.09 -17.78
N VAL A 107 20.86 3.99 -17.64
CA VAL A 107 21.58 4.55 -16.49
C VAL A 107 21.81 6.02 -16.81
N TYR A 108 21.38 6.91 -15.91
CA TYR A 108 21.56 8.34 -16.09
C TYR A 108 22.95 8.75 -15.60
N ASP A 109 23.56 9.77 -16.21
CA ASP A 109 24.88 10.26 -15.79
C ASP A 109 24.78 11.19 -14.58
N ASP A 110 23.75 12.03 -14.53
CA ASP A 110 23.54 13.02 -13.50
C ASP A 110 22.92 12.44 -12.21
N GLU A 111 23.52 12.78 -11.06
CA GLU A 111 23.12 12.28 -9.75
C GLU A 111 21.72 12.74 -9.32
N ALA A 112 21.31 13.95 -9.69
CA ALA A 112 19.96 14.41 -9.38
C ALA A 112 18.91 13.59 -10.16
N THR A 113 19.18 13.33 -11.43
CA THR A 113 18.33 12.51 -12.30
C THR A 113 18.25 11.06 -11.83
N LYS A 114 19.36 10.46 -11.39
CA LYS A 114 19.36 9.13 -10.77
C LYS A 114 18.44 9.07 -9.55
N LYS A 115 18.53 10.05 -8.64
CA LYS A 115 17.70 10.12 -7.43
C LYS A 115 16.23 10.30 -7.77
N THR A 116 15.93 11.21 -8.71
CA THR A 116 14.55 11.44 -9.20
C THR A 116 13.97 10.16 -9.80
N PHE A 117 14.72 9.44 -10.63
CA PHE A 117 14.28 8.17 -11.21
C PHE A 117 13.94 7.14 -10.13
N VAL A 118 14.83 6.96 -9.13
CA VAL A 118 14.60 6.02 -8.02
C VAL A 118 13.33 6.39 -7.24
N SER A 119 13.16 7.67 -6.92
CA SER A 119 11.97 8.17 -6.21
C SER A 119 10.69 7.90 -7.01
N GLN A 120 10.66 8.33 -8.27
CA GLN A 120 9.49 8.19 -9.14
C GLN A 120 9.13 6.73 -9.41
N ALA A 121 10.12 5.86 -9.64
CA ALA A 121 9.86 4.43 -9.83
C ALA A 121 9.25 3.79 -8.57
N THR A 122 9.72 4.20 -7.40
CA THR A 122 9.22 3.70 -6.11
C THR A 122 7.81 4.21 -5.83
N GLU A 123 7.57 5.51 -6.00
CA GLU A 123 6.27 6.15 -5.79
C GLU A 123 5.22 5.62 -6.77
N ALA A 124 5.57 5.52 -8.06
CA ALA A 124 4.67 4.94 -9.06
C ALA A 124 4.31 3.47 -8.74
N SER A 125 5.27 2.68 -8.23
CA SER A 125 4.98 1.32 -7.77
C SER A 125 4.03 1.31 -6.57
N PHE A 126 4.16 2.27 -5.65
CA PHE A 126 3.33 2.37 -4.45
C PHE A 126 1.90 2.72 -4.81
N LEU A 127 1.71 3.78 -5.60
CA LEU A 127 0.39 4.21 -6.05
C LEU A 127 -0.29 3.14 -6.91
N SER A 128 0.46 2.54 -7.85
CA SER A 128 -0.08 1.44 -8.67
C SER A 128 -0.49 0.23 -7.83
N CYS A 129 0.18 -0.03 -6.71
CA CYS A 129 -0.25 -1.09 -5.80
C CYS A 129 -1.55 -0.74 -5.08
N LEU A 130 -1.69 0.48 -4.55
CA LEU A 130 -2.92 0.93 -3.89
C LEU A 130 -4.12 0.84 -4.86
N ASP A 131 -3.94 1.33 -6.10
CA ASP A 131 -4.97 1.26 -7.14
C ASP A 131 -5.42 -0.18 -7.43
N ASN A 132 -4.53 -1.18 -7.30
CA ASN A 132 -4.85 -2.59 -7.52
C ASN A 132 -5.49 -3.27 -6.31
N LEU A 133 -5.40 -2.69 -5.11
CA LEU A 133 -6.02 -3.22 -3.89
C LEU A 133 -7.41 -2.60 -3.62
N GLU A 134 -7.67 -1.41 -4.15
CA GLU A 134 -8.97 -0.73 -4.06
C GLU A 134 -10.02 -1.24 -5.08
N ASN A 135 -9.60 -2.07 -6.04
CA ASN A 135 -10.45 -2.65 -7.10
C ASN A 135 -10.63 -4.17 -6.94
#